data_AF-A0A925KCT2-F1
#
_entry.id   AF-A0A925KCT2-F1
#
_cell.length_a   1.000
_cell.length_b   1.000
_cell.length_c   1.000
_cell.angle_alpha   90.00
_cell.angle_beta   90.00
_cell.angle_gamma   90.00
#
_symmetry.space_group_name_H-M   'P 1'
#
loop_
_entity.id
_entity.type
_entity.pdbx_description
1 polymer ?
#
loop_
_entity_poly.entity_id
_entity_poly.type
_entity_poly.pdbx_seq_one_letter_code
_entity_poly.pdbx_strand_id
1 'polypeptide(L)'
;GYGGTQRLPRLLATRRGEDGLRDALDLILGGRTVGGDEALALGVVDELAGASSDVVSAAHARIREFLGTSSHGGVDSVLGRALHDRHRSLTAWNAPSPLSLDAALADEYLQQLHAQLQWAGRGGARDRALQAIRTGWTEGLDKGLAVEAELFAQAVIDPDGGKTGIEQFMDKKSPALPIRRGTVRVAAEHTAWTAQQLADGQLLPLGAPFYPGVTPLPQWQFGFGVPRNPATGEPRFGEPLKSEVELIVPVEPPQPNEALVYVLASEVNFNDIWALTGIPVSPFDNHEEDVQITGSGGVALVAALGSEAKREGRLKVGDLVAVYSGQTDLLSPLAGRDPMFVGFSIQGYETRTGSHAQFLITQSPQLHPLPADLTLEQAGSYILNLGTIVRALFTTLKIAPGKALFVEGAATGTGLEALKSATRAGLAVTGGVSSAGRVAFIATQGAVGALDRTEHRFKHLYTPVPEDDPAGWETAGLPLLEEYRRQNSGRLADYAVSHAGETAFPRSFQLLAEGGTLAFYGASSGYHLTFVGKPGSAPPEAMLQRAGARAGEAVLLYYGPNSTELL
;
A
#
# COMPACT_ATOMS: atom_id res chain seq x y z
N GLY A 1 -11.12 2.91 29.77
CA GLY A 1 -12.57 2.76 29.99
C GLY A 1 -12.95 1.47 30.71
N TYR A 2 -12.41 0.31 30.30
CA TYR A 2 -12.84 -1.00 30.81
C TYR A 2 -11.75 -1.79 31.56
N GLY A 3 -10.86 -1.07 32.23
CA GLY A 3 -9.77 -1.61 33.05
C GLY A 3 -8.42 -1.69 32.36
N GLY A 4 -8.27 -1.10 31.17
CA GLY A 4 -7.01 -1.09 30.42
C GLY A 4 -5.89 -0.35 31.14
N THR A 5 -6.20 0.79 31.79
CA THR A 5 -5.20 1.58 32.54
C THR A 5 -4.67 0.85 33.78
N GLN A 6 -5.34 -0.23 34.17
CA GLN A 6 -5.04 -0.98 35.37
C GLN A 6 -4.41 -2.33 35.00
N ARG A 7 -5.12 -3.13 34.21
CA ARG A 7 -4.75 -4.52 33.93
C ARG A 7 -3.52 -4.62 33.04
N LEU A 8 -3.37 -3.74 32.04
CA LEU A 8 -2.25 -3.82 31.09
C LEU A 8 -0.91 -3.44 31.75
N PRO A 9 -0.77 -2.28 32.44
CA PRO A 9 0.48 -1.94 33.12
C PRO A 9 0.86 -2.97 34.19
N ARG A 10 -0.11 -3.45 34.97
CA ARG A 10 0.14 -4.47 36.00
C ARG A 10 0.56 -5.80 35.39
N LEU A 11 -0.08 -6.23 34.29
CA LEU A 11 0.28 -7.48 33.60
C LEU A 11 1.71 -7.45 33.09
N LEU A 12 2.06 -6.43 32.30
CA LEU A 12 3.37 -6.35 31.67
C LEU A 12 4.46 -6.09 32.71
N ALA A 13 4.21 -5.23 33.70
CA ALA A 13 5.16 -5.01 34.79
C ALA A 13 5.41 -6.25 35.65
N THR A 14 4.39 -7.10 35.86
CA THR A 14 4.57 -8.37 36.58
C THR A 14 5.52 -9.31 35.81
N ARG A 15 5.49 -9.27 34.47
CA ARG A 15 6.29 -10.14 33.62
C ARG A 15 7.69 -9.60 33.33
N ARG A 16 7.82 -8.29 33.14
CA ARG A 16 9.03 -7.63 32.60
C ARG A 16 9.53 -6.45 33.43
N GLY A 17 8.99 -6.23 34.63
CA GLY A 17 9.43 -5.14 35.51
C GLY A 17 9.21 -3.76 34.91
N GLU A 18 10.22 -2.89 34.99
CA GLU A 18 10.16 -1.52 34.48
C GLU A 18 9.97 -1.44 32.96
N ASP A 19 10.56 -2.37 32.20
CA ASP A 19 10.38 -2.45 30.76
C ASP A 19 8.92 -2.73 30.40
N GLY A 20 8.29 -3.69 31.10
CA GLY A 20 6.89 -4.00 30.89
C GLY A 20 5.95 -2.83 31.25
N LEU A 21 6.30 -2.05 32.27
CA LEU A 21 5.57 -0.82 32.57
C LEU A 21 5.69 0.20 31.43
N ARG A 22 6.91 0.40 30.87
CA ARG A 22 7.13 1.28 29.73
C ARG A 22 6.36 0.80 28.49
N ASP A 23 6.41 -0.49 28.17
CA ASP A 23 5.67 -1.07 27.04
C ASP A 23 4.16 -0.83 27.19
N ALA A 24 3.62 -0.99 28.41
CA ALA A 24 2.20 -0.72 28.65
C ALA A 24 1.83 0.75 28.46
N LEU A 25 2.72 1.67 28.84
CA LEU A 25 2.54 3.11 28.62
C LEU A 25 2.65 3.46 27.14
N ASP A 26 3.59 2.86 26.40
CA ASP A 26 3.72 3.00 24.95
C ASP A 26 2.41 2.58 24.26
N LEU A 27 1.79 1.47 24.67
CA LEU A 27 0.51 0.99 24.11
C LEU A 27 -0.68 1.91 24.46
N ILE A 28 -0.79 2.34 25.72
CA ILE A 28 -1.93 3.16 26.18
C ILE A 28 -1.86 4.58 25.59
N LEU A 29 -0.67 5.19 25.63
CA LEU A 29 -0.47 6.58 25.20
C LEU A 29 -0.27 6.67 23.68
N GLY A 30 0.41 5.70 23.07
CA GLY A 30 0.62 5.66 21.64
C GLY A 30 -0.61 5.23 20.85
N GLY A 31 -1.46 4.38 21.44
CA GLY A 31 -2.72 3.94 20.81
C GLY A 31 -2.54 3.13 19.53
N ARG A 32 -1.33 2.59 19.29
CA ARG A 32 -0.99 1.77 18.11
C ARG A 32 -1.20 0.29 18.41
N THR A 33 -1.55 -0.46 17.36
CA THR A 33 -1.71 -1.92 17.42
C THR A 33 -0.36 -2.64 17.38
N VAL A 34 -0.33 -3.87 17.89
CA VAL A 34 0.82 -4.78 17.86
C VAL A 34 0.40 -6.13 17.28
N GLY A 35 1.35 -6.81 16.62
CA GLY A 35 1.12 -8.13 16.03
C GLY A 35 1.03 -9.26 17.07
N GLY A 36 0.65 -10.47 16.65
CA GLY A 36 0.54 -11.63 17.54
C GLY A 36 1.87 -12.02 18.20
N ASP A 37 2.94 -12.09 17.41
CA ASP A 37 4.29 -12.41 17.91
C ASP A 37 4.81 -11.34 18.87
N GLU A 38 4.58 -10.07 18.56
CA GLU A 38 4.92 -8.95 19.43
C GLU A 38 4.11 -8.99 20.74
N ALA A 39 2.80 -9.23 20.66
CA ALA A 39 1.94 -9.39 21.83
C ALA A 39 2.39 -10.56 22.73
N LEU A 40 2.87 -11.66 22.15
CA LEU A 40 3.45 -12.78 22.89
C LEU A 40 4.76 -12.38 23.55
N ALA A 41 5.67 -11.73 22.82
CA ALA A 41 6.97 -11.28 23.32
C ALA A 41 6.86 -10.25 24.45
N LEU A 42 5.88 -9.34 24.36
CA LEU A 42 5.55 -8.38 25.42
C LEU A 42 4.94 -9.07 26.64
N GLY A 43 4.25 -10.20 26.44
CA GLY A 43 3.48 -10.88 27.48
C GLY A 43 2.04 -10.39 27.63
N VAL A 44 1.46 -9.82 26.56
CA VAL A 44 0.03 -9.50 26.47
C VAL A 44 -0.78 -10.79 26.35
N VAL A 45 -0.28 -11.76 25.57
CA VAL A 45 -0.85 -13.11 25.42
C VAL A 45 0.15 -14.17 25.90
N ASP A 46 -0.33 -15.40 26.12
CA ASP A 46 0.47 -16.50 26.67
C ASP A 46 0.86 -17.55 25.64
N GLU A 47 0.08 -17.68 24.57
CA GLU A 47 0.23 -18.72 23.55
C GLU A 47 -0.35 -18.23 22.23
N LEU A 48 0.28 -18.61 21.11
CA LEU A 48 -0.24 -18.44 19.77
C LEU A 48 -0.65 -19.81 19.21
N ALA A 49 -1.78 -19.87 18.50
CA ALA A 49 -2.17 -21.08 17.81
C ALA A 49 -1.22 -21.33 16.63
N GLY A 50 -0.64 -22.53 16.55
CA GLY A 50 0.25 -22.91 15.45
C GLY A 50 -0.48 -23.06 14.11
N ALA A 51 0.27 -23.17 13.02
CA ALA A 51 -0.24 -23.15 11.64
C ALA A 51 -1.34 -24.18 11.31
N SER A 52 -1.45 -25.28 12.06
CA SER A 52 -2.43 -26.34 11.85
C SER A 52 -3.52 -26.41 12.94
N SER A 53 -3.64 -25.38 13.78
CA SER A 53 -4.62 -25.32 14.87
C SER A 53 -5.29 -23.96 14.90
N ASP A 54 -6.47 -23.89 15.49
CA ASP A 54 -7.15 -22.64 15.83
C ASP A 54 -7.12 -22.39 17.35
N VAL A 55 -7.43 -21.15 17.74
CA VAL A 55 -7.42 -20.70 19.13
C VAL A 55 -8.47 -21.40 20.00
N VAL A 56 -9.63 -21.78 19.44
CA VAL A 56 -10.70 -22.46 20.17
C VAL A 56 -10.29 -23.91 20.44
N SER A 57 -9.75 -24.59 19.45
CA SER A 57 -9.23 -25.95 19.59
C SER A 57 -8.08 -26.01 20.59
N ALA A 58 -7.15 -25.05 20.55
CA ALA A 58 -6.05 -24.94 21.51
C ALA A 58 -6.60 -24.72 22.94
N ALA A 59 -7.53 -23.78 23.13
CA ALA A 59 -8.16 -23.54 24.42
C ALA A 59 -8.90 -24.78 24.95
N HIS A 60 -9.67 -25.47 24.09
CA HIS A 60 -10.37 -26.70 24.46
C HIS A 60 -9.40 -27.83 24.81
N ALA A 61 -8.22 -27.90 24.18
CA ALA A 61 -7.19 -28.86 24.56
C ALA A 61 -6.69 -28.60 25.99
N ARG A 62 -6.45 -27.34 26.36
CA ARG A 62 -6.07 -26.94 27.73
C ARG A 62 -7.15 -27.28 28.77
N ILE A 63 -8.43 -27.09 28.41
CA ILE A 63 -9.56 -27.47 29.28
C ILE A 63 -9.62 -29.00 29.45
N ARG A 64 -9.46 -29.78 28.37
CA ARG A 64 -9.43 -31.25 28.46
C ARG A 64 -8.27 -31.74 29.34
N GLU A 65 -7.10 -31.13 29.22
CA GLU A 65 -5.93 -31.41 30.08
C GLU A 65 -6.23 -31.13 31.55
N PHE A 66 -6.85 -29.97 31.84
CA PHE A 66 -7.27 -29.57 33.17
C PHE A 66 -8.29 -30.52 33.79
N LEU A 67 -9.30 -30.96 33.02
CA LEU A 67 -10.35 -31.87 33.50
C LEU A 67 -9.87 -33.34 33.61
N GLY A 68 -8.92 -33.74 32.76
CA GLY A 68 -8.44 -35.12 32.68
C GLY A 68 -7.39 -35.52 33.71
N THR A 69 -6.78 -34.57 34.42
CA THR A 69 -5.74 -34.81 35.42
C THR A 69 -6.38 -35.19 36.77
N SER A 70 -6.56 -36.50 36.96
CA SER A 70 -7.38 -37.11 38.02
C SER A 70 -6.77 -37.09 39.44
N SER A 71 -5.51 -36.70 39.63
CA SER A 71 -4.84 -36.80 40.93
C SER A 71 -4.95 -35.55 41.83
N HIS A 72 -5.22 -34.35 41.29
CA HIS A 72 -5.33 -33.11 42.10
C HIS A 72 -6.28 -32.06 41.51
N GLY A 73 -7.34 -32.47 40.79
CA GLY A 73 -8.36 -31.54 40.27
C GLY A 73 -7.83 -30.53 39.25
N GLY A 74 -6.87 -30.93 38.41
CA GLY A 74 -6.36 -30.06 37.34
C GLY A 74 -5.28 -29.06 37.73
N VAL A 75 -4.95 -28.91 39.02
CA VAL A 75 -4.04 -27.85 39.52
C VAL A 75 -2.66 -27.91 38.85
N ASP A 76 -2.16 -29.11 38.55
CA ASP A 76 -0.86 -29.33 37.89
C ASP A 76 -0.91 -29.30 36.36
N SER A 77 -2.06 -29.06 35.74
CA SER A 77 -2.13 -28.79 34.29
C SER A 77 -1.59 -27.39 33.97
N VAL A 78 -1.29 -27.13 32.69
CA VAL A 78 -0.91 -25.79 32.24
C VAL A 78 -1.96 -24.75 32.62
N LEU A 79 -3.24 -25.04 32.37
CA LEU A 79 -4.35 -24.14 32.70
C LEU A 79 -4.55 -23.98 34.22
N GLY A 80 -4.37 -25.06 35.00
CA GLY A 80 -4.50 -25.03 36.45
C GLY A 80 -3.47 -24.11 37.11
N ARG A 81 -2.20 -24.24 36.72
CA ARG A 81 -1.13 -23.33 37.17
C ARG A 81 -1.39 -21.89 36.75
N ALA A 82 -1.75 -21.67 35.48
CA ALA A 82 -2.05 -20.34 34.96
C ALA A 82 -3.22 -19.67 35.71
N LEU A 83 -4.27 -20.42 36.04
CA LEU A 83 -5.40 -19.93 36.82
C LEU A 83 -4.98 -19.54 38.25
N HIS A 84 -4.19 -20.39 38.91
CA HIS A 84 -3.66 -20.10 40.24
C HIS A 84 -2.78 -18.84 40.25
N ASP A 85 -1.83 -18.76 39.32
CA ASP A 85 -0.93 -17.60 39.19
C ASP A 85 -1.70 -16.32 38.85
N ARG A 86 -2.76 -16.42 38.03
CA ARG A 86 -3.62 -15.29 37.70
C ARG A 86 -4.41 -14.80 38.91
N HIS A 87 -4.99 -15.70 39.71
CA HIS A 87 -5.68 -15.30 40.95
C HIS A 87 -4.72 -14.62 41.93
N ARG A 88 -3.52 -15.18 42.13
CA ARG A 88 -2.48 -14.57 42.97
C ARG A 88 -2.09 -13.17 42.47
N SER A 89 -1.94 -13.02 41.15
CA SER A 89 -1.63 -11.72 40.53
C SER A 89 -2.74 -10.69 40.77
N LEU A 90 -4.02 -11.07 40.60
CA LEU A 90 -5.15 -10.17 40.86
C LEU A 90 -5.19 -9.69 42.31
N THR A 91 -4.92 -10.58 43.28
CA THR A 91 -4.80 -10.18 44.69
C THR A 91 -3.62 -9.22 44.90
N ALA A 92 -2.47 -9.50 44.30
CA ALA A 92 -1.29 -8.64 44.42
C ALA A 92 -1.48 -7.26 43.76
N TRP A 93 -2.24 -7.17 42.67
CA TRP A 93 -2.49 -5.90 41.97
C TRP A 93 -3.33 -4.90 42.78
N ASN A 94 -4.02 -5.35 43.84
CA ASN A 94 -4.70 -4.48 44.78
C ASN A 94 -3.76 -3.82 45.80
N ALA A 95 -2.48 -4.20 45.84
CA ALA A 95 -1.46 -3.48 46.60
C ALA A 95 -0.80 -2.37 45.75
N PRO A 96 -0.26 -1.31 46.38
CA PRO A 96 0.60 -0.34 45.71
C PRO A 96 1.77 -1.03 44.99
N SER A 97 2.08 -0.60 43.77
CA SER A 97 3.21 -1.15 43.01
C SER A 97 4.54 -0.66 43.57
N PRO A 98 5.59 -1.51 43.66
CA PRO A 98 6.92 -1.10 44.10
C PRO A 98 7.72 -0.37 43.00
N LEU A 99 7.30 -0.44 41.73
CA LEU A 99 8.00 0.19 40.62
C LEU A 99 7.66 1.67 40.51
N SER A 100 8.64 2.49 40.15
CA SER A 100 8.43 3.94 40.00
C SER A 100 7.77 4.29 38.67
N LEU A 101 6.50 4.72 38.73
CA LEU A 101 5.80 5.26 37.56
C LEU A 101 6.47 6.53 37.04
N ASP A 102 6.99 7.38 37.92
CA ASP A 102 7.65 8.63 37.54
C ASP A 102 8.98 8.37 36.82
N ALA A 103 9.73 7.34 37.23
CA ALA A 103 10.94 6.94 36.53
C ALA A 103 10.61 6.40 35.13
N ALA A 104 9.55 5.59 35.00
CA ALA A 104 9.10 5.12 33.69
C ALA A 104 8.68 6.29 32.80
N LEU A 105 7.87 7.22 33.31
CA LEU A 105 7.43 8.40 32.56
C LEU A 105 8.57 9.34 32.15
N ALA A 106 9.73 9.30 32.83
CA ALA A 106 10.91 10.07 32.44
C ALA A 106 11.64 9.52 31.19
N ASP A 107 11.21 8.37 30.66
CA ASP A 107 11.72 7.82 29.40
C ASP A 107 11.56 8.80 28.24
N GLU A 108 12.62 8.95 27.44
CA GLU A 108 12.70 9.97 26.38
C GLU A 108 11.57 9.83 25.35
N TYR A 109 11.24 8.59 24.95
CA TYR A 109 10.17 8.35 24.00
C TYR A 109 8.78 8.61 24.60
N LEU A 110 8.55 8.28 25.88
CA LEU A 110 7.29 8.65 26.55
C LEU A 110 7.12 10.18 26.66
N GLN A 111 8.21 10.92 26.84
CA GLN A 111 8.18 12.39 26.76
C GLN A 111 7.86 12.88 25.33
N GLN A 112 8.36 12.22 24.30
CA GLN A 112 7.97 12.50 22.91
C GLN A 112 6.48 12.22 22.68
N LEU A 113 5.95 11.09 23.17
CA LEU A 113 4.51 10.80 23.13
C LEU A 113 3.69 11.89 23.82
N HIS A 114 4.15 12.38 24.97
CA HIS A 114 3.47 13.46 25.68
C HIS A 114 3.37 14.72 24.83
N ALA A 115 4.46 15.10 24.13
CA ALA A 115 4.47 16.24 23.23
C ALA A 115 3.57 16.02 22.01
N GLN A 116 3.61 14.82 21.41
CA GLN A 116 2.78 14.47 20.26
C GLN A 116 1.29 14.50 20.60
N LEU A 117 0.89 13.95 21.75
CA LEU A 117 -0.50 13.96 22.19
C LEU A 117 -1.00 15.38 22.46
N GLN A 118 -0.14 16.28 22.92
CA GLN A 118 -0.48 17.70 23.05
C GLN A 118 -0.67 18.35 21.68
N TRP A 119 0.25 18.11 20.74
CA TRP A 119 0.13 18.58 19.37
C TRP A 119 -1.16 18.09 18.69
N ALA A 120 -1.53 16.83 18.90
CA ALA A 120 -2.72 16.21 18.31
C ALA A 120 -4.04 16.59 19.01
N GLY A 121 -4.02 17.46 20.03
CA GLY A 121 -5.21 17.82 20.81
C GLY A 121 -5.73 16.72 21.74
N ARG A 122 -4.91 15.69 22.01
CA ARG A 122 -5.22 14.55 22.90
C ARG A 122 -4.66 14.69 24.31
N GLY A 123 -4.15 15.87 24.66
CA GLY A 123 -3.56 16.18 25.96
C GLY A 123 -4.48 15.87 27.15
N GLY A 124 -5.75 16.27 27.07
CA GLY A 124 -6.72 15.98 28.12
C GLY A 124 -7.03 14.49 28.30
N ALA A 125 -7.03 13.72 27.20
CA ALA A 125 -7.22 12.27 27.27
C ALA A 125 -6.00 11.58 27.91
N ARG A 126 -4.78 12.01 27.55
CA ARG A 126 -3.53 11.56 28.18
C ARG A 126 -3.56 11.77 29.69
N ASP A 127 -3.89 12.98 30.13
CA ASP A 127 -3.85 13.35 31.55
C ASP A 127 -4.84 12.53 32.37
N ARG A 128 -6.05 12.30 31.84
CA ARG A 128 -7.05 11.40 32.44
C ARG A 128 -6.56 9.95 32.51
N ALA A 129 -5.93 9.45 31.45
CA ALA A 129 -5.36 8.09 31.45
C ALA A 129 -4.25 7.96 32.50
N LEU A 130 -3.30 8.89 32.55
CA LEU A 130 -2.21 8.89 33.53
C LEU A 130 -2.70 9.06 34.97
N GLN A 131 -3.76 9.84 35.19
CA GLN A 131 -4.40 9.96 36.50
C GLN A 131 -4.96 8.60 36.94
N ALA A 132 -5.73 7.92 36.09
CA ALA A 132 -6.25 6.59 36.40
C ALA A 132 -5.13 5.58 36.68
N ILE A 133 -4.09 5.54 35.84
CA ILE A 133 -2.91 4.68 36.03
C ILE A 133 -2.29 4.99 37.40
N ARG A 134 -1.99 6.25 37.69
CA ARG A 134 -1.32 6.66 38.93
C ARG A 134 -2.12 6.28 40.16
N THR A 135 -3.43 6.58 40.21
CA THR A 135 -4.30 6.19 41.33
C THR A 135 -4.22 4.70 41.58
N GLY A 136 -4.38 3.88 40.53
CA GLY A 136 -4.33 2.43 40.69
C GLY A 136 -2.95 1.89 41.00
N TRP A 137 -1.90 2.56 40.54
CA TRP A 137 -0.50 2.23 40.82
C TRP A 137 -0.15 2.45 42.29
N THR A 138 -0.66 3.53 42.90
CA THR A 138 -0.34 3.91 44.29
C THR A 138 -1.35 3.42 45.32
N GLU A 139 -2.61 3.18 44.93
CA GLU A 139 -3.68 2.85 45.88
C GLU A 139 -4.35 1.50 45.61
N GLY A 140 -3.97 0.80 44.55
CA GLY A 140 -4.48 -0.53 44.21
C GLY A 140 -5.48 -0.55 43.05
N LEU A 141 -5.55 -1.72 42.38
CA LEU A 141 -6.37 -1.98 41.19
C LEU A 141 -7.82 -1.48 41.32
N ASP A 142 -8.52 -1.81 42.39
CA ASP A 142 -9.96 -1.49 42.52
C ASP A 142 -10.23 0.01 42.56
N LYS A 143 -9.39 0.78 43.25
CA LYS A 143 -9.47 2.25 43.27
C LYS A 143 -9.14 2.84 41.90
N GLY A 144 -8.10 2.32 41.24
CA GLY A 144 -7.75 2.72 39.87
C GLY A 144 -8.88 2.46 38.88
N LEU A 145 -9.58 1.32 38.99
CA LEU A 145 -10.73 0.97 38.15
C LEU A 145 -11.90 1.93 38.35
N ALA A 146 -12.20 2.31 39.60
CA ALA A 146 -13.25 3.28 39.89
C ALA A 146 -12.96 4.65 39.26
N VAL A 147 -11.72 5.15 39.43
CA VAL A 147 -11.28 6.42 38.82
C VAL A 147 -11.24 6.32 37.29
N GLU A 148 -10.79 5.19 36.73
CA GLU A 148 -10.79 4.98 35.27
C GLU A 148 -12.20 5.10 34.68
N ALA A 149 -13.20 4.49 35.32
CA ALA A 149 -14.58 4.51 34.85
C ALA A 149 -15.17 5.94 34.88
N GLU A 150 -14.92 6.68 35.96
CA GLU A 150 -15.36 8.07 36.11
C GLU A 150 -14.71 8.98 35.05
N LEU A 151 -13.38 8.95 34.94
CA LEU A 151 -12.64 9.77 33.99
C LEU A 151 -12.98 9.44 32.54
N PHE A 152 -13.26 8.16 32.24
CA PHE A 152 -13.71 7.76 30.90
C PHE A 152 -15.11 8.30 30.60
N ALA A 153 -16.06 8.20 31.53
CA ALA A 153 -17.40 8.76 31.35
C ALA A 153 -17.35 10.28 31.14
N GLN A 154 -16.52 10.99 31.92
CA GLN A 154 -16.25 12.41 31.75
C GLN A 154 -15.66 12.71 30.37
N ALA A 155 -14.65 11.96 29.94
CA ALA A 155 -14.03 12.13 28.63
C ALA A 155 -15.03 11.95 27.48
N VAL A 156 -15.98 11.02 27.59
CA VAL A 156 -16.99 10.77 26.54
C VAL A 156 -17.95 11.94 26.34
N ILE A 157 -18.33 12.61 27.43
CA ILE A 157 -19.27 13.75 27.37
C ILE A 157 -18.56 15.10 27.19
N ASP A 158 -17.25 15.16 27.41
CA ASP A 158 -16.41 16.33 27.23
C ASP A 158 -16.49 16.82 25.76
N PRO A 159 -16.97 18.06 25.51
CA PRO A 159 -16.98 18.65 24.17
C PRO A 159 -15.60 18.65 23.51
N ASP A 160 -14.56 18.96 24.28
CA ASP A 160 -13.17 19.05 23.80
C ASP A 160 -12.44 17.69 23.88
N GLY A 161 -13.13 16.65 24.37
CA GLY A 161 -12.61 15.29 24.48
C GLY A 161 -13.28 14.35 23.49
N GLY A 162 -14.11 13.45 24.01
CA GLY A 162 -14.72 12.34 23.26
C GLY A 162 -15.67 12.81 22.17
N LYS A 163 -16.39 13.92 22.35
CA LYS A 163 -17.28 14.44 21.29
C LYS A 163 -16.50 14.84 20.05
N THR A 164 -15.50 15.70 20.22
CA THR A 164 -14.61 16.12 19.12
C THR A 164 -13.82 14.94 18.55
N GLY A 165 -13.22 14.10 19.40
CA GLY A 165 -12.36 13.00 18.94
C GLY A 165 -13.12 11.92 18.15
N ILE A 166 -14.33 11.55 18.58
CA ILE A 166 -15.16 10.56 17.87
C ILE A 166 -15.63 11.13 16.53
N GLU A 167 -16.09 12.39 16.51
CA GLU A 167 -16.50 13.05 15.25
C GLU A 167 -15.35 13.12 14.26
N GLN A 168 -14.17 13.58 14.68
CA GLN A 168 -12.98 13.61 13.83
C GLN A 168 -12.61 12.24 13.26
N PHE A 169 -12.74 11.18 14.06
CA PHE A 169 -12.48 9.82 13.60
C PHE A 169 -13.49 9.35 12.55
N MET A 170 -14.78 9.56 12.81
CA MET A 170 -15.86 9.19 11.89
C MET A 170 -15.78 9.97 10.56
N ASP A 171 -15.35 11.23 10.62
CA ASP A 171 -15.15 12.11 9.47
C ASP A 171 -13.84 11.88 8.71
N LYS A 172 -12.98 10.95 9.16
CA LYS A 172 -11.62 10.73 8.64
C LYS A 172 -10.74 11.98 8.66
N LYS A 173 -10.83 12.77 9.74
CA LYS A 173 -10.06 14.00 9.99
C LYS A 173 -9.24 13.92 11.28
N SER A 174 -9.04 12.73 11.83
CA SER A 174 -8.20 12.55 13.02
C SER A 174 -6.74 12.90 12.71
N PRO A 175 -6.05 13.66 13.58
CA PRO A 175 -4.60 13.81 13.50
C PRO A 175 -3.91 12.45 13.60
N ALA A 176 -2.71 12.30 13.04
CA ALA A 176 -1.97 11.05 13.14
C ALA A 176 -1.74 10.61 14.60
N LEU A 177 -1.65 9.29 14.80
CA LEU A 177 -1.09 8.71 16.02
C LEU A 177 0.44 8.79 15.96
N PRO A 178 1.12 8.80 17.13
CA PRO A 178 2.58 8.79 17.16
C PRO A 178 3.16 7.53 16.50
N ILE A 179 4.41 7.60 16.07
CA ILE A 179 5.17 6.43 15.59
C ILE A 179 5.42 5.46 16.75
N ARG A 180 5.68 4.19 16.47
CA ARG A 180 6.16 3.24 17.46
C ARG A 180 7.63 3.49 17.82
N ARG A 181 8.06 2.98 18.98
CA ARG A 181 9.43 3.13 19.47
C ARG A 181 10.43 2.49 18.50
N GLY A 182 11.36 3.29 17.99
CA GLY A 182 12.50 2.81 17.21
C GLY A 182 12.13 2.17 15.86
N THR A 183 10.96 2.43 15.30
CA THR A 183 10.54 1.90 13.99
C THR A 183 11.02 2.74 12.81
N VAL A 184 11.26 4.03 13.03
CA VAL A 184 11.80 4.94 12.01
C VAL A 184 13.30 5.13 12.21
N ARG A 185 14.10 4.68 11.24
CA ARG A 185 15.56 4.90 11.20
C ARG A 185 15.95 5.49 9.85
N VAL A 186 16.13 6.80 9.79
CA VAL A 186 16.73 7.46 8.62
C VAL A 186 18.25 7.29 8.70
N ALA A 187 18.86 6.72 7.67
CA ALA A 187 20.27 6.32 7.68
C ALA A 187 21.21 7.50 7.98
N ALA A 188 20.93 8.67 7.39
CA ALA A 188 21.67 9.90 7.60
C ALA A 188 21.57 10.45 9.04
N GLU A 189 20.51 10.12 9.77
CA GLU A 189 20.28 10.55 11.15
C GLU A 189 20.85 9.54 12.17
N HIS A 190 21.16 8.30 11.74
CA HIS A 190 21.57 7.19 12.61
C HIS A 190 22.99 6.65 12.30
N THR A 191 23.88 7.49 11.80
CA THR A 191 25.20 7.09 11.24
C THR A 191 26.05 6.19 12.14
N ALA A 192 26.14 6.48 13.44
CA ALA A 192 26.92 5.66 14.39
C ALA A 192 26.32 4.26 14.57
N TRP A 193 24.99 4.17 14.67
CA TRP A 193 24.28 2.89 14.75
C TRP A 193 24.42 2.12 13.44
N THR A 194 24.25 2.79 12.29
CA THR A 194 24.45 2.19 10.97
C THR A 194 25.85 1.60 10.82
N ALA A 195 26.90 2.34 11.22
CA ALA A 195 28.28 1.87 11.18
C ALA A 195 28.50 0.63 12.05
N GLN A 196 27.87 0.58 13.23
CA GLN A 196 27.93 -0.58 14.11
C GLN A 196 27.24 -1.80 13.47
N GLN A 197 26.03 -1.64 12.92
CA GLN A 197 25.32 -2.76 12.28
C GLN A 197 26.07 -3.32 11.05
N LEU A 198 26.74 -2.45 10.29
CA LEU A 198 27.62 -2.86 9.18
C LEU A 198 28.83 -3.65 9.69
N ALA A 199 29.46 -3.19 10.78
CA ALA A 199 30.61 -3.88 11.38
C ALA A 199 30.24 -5.26 11.94
N ASP A 200 29.04 -5.39 12.51
CA ASP A 200 28.52 -6.63 13.10
C ASP A 200 27.94 -7.61 12.05
N GLY A 201 27.96 -7.24 10.76
CA GLY A 201 27.37 -8.04 9.68
C GLY A 201 25.84 -8.15 9.76
N GLN A 202 25.19 -7.30 10.57
CA GLN A 202 23.74 -7.25 10.73
C GLN A 202 23.06 -6.38 9.66
N LEU A 203 23.85 -5.65 8.87
CA LEU A 203 23.45 -4.85 7.72
C LEU A 203 24.52 -5.05 6.64
N LEU A 204 24.12 -5.22 5.38
CA LEU A 204 25.06 -5.31 4.26
C LEU A 204 25.24 -3.93 3.62
N PRO A 205 26.47 -3.55 3.21
CA PRO A 205 26.66 -2.35 2.38
C PRO A 205 25.80 -2.40 1.12
N LEU A 206 25.31 -1.25 0.66
CA LEU A 206 24.60 -1.15 -0.62
C LEU A 206 25.53 -1.62 -1.76
N GLY A 207 25.02 -2.50 -2.63
CA GLY A 207 25.82 -3.11 -3.70
C GLY A 207 26.77 -4.23 -3.27
N ALA A 208 26.72 -4.69 -2.02
CA ALA A 208 27.51 -5.85 -1.58
C ALA A 208 27.14 -7.12 -2.37
N PRO A 209 28.11 -7.95 -2.80
CA PRO A 209 27.80 -9.24 -3.38
C PRO A 209 26.99 -10.10 -2.40
N PHE A 210 25.90 -10.68 -2.87
CA PHE A 210 25.10 -11.66 -2.13
C PHE A 210 25.11 -12.98 -2.89
N TYR A 211 25.59 -14.03 -2.24
CA TYR A 211 25.62 -15.39 -2.78
C TYR A 211 24.53 -16.23 -2.11
N PRO A 212 23.37 -16.45 -2.75
CA PRO A 212 22.26 -17.18 -2.14
C PRO A 212 22.67 -18.57 -1.66
N GLY A 213 22.25 -18.92 -0.44
CA GLY A 213 22.61 -20.18 0.21
C GLY A 213 24.00 -20.20 0.87
N VAL A 214 24.81 -19.14 0.71
CA VAL A 214 26.14 -19.01 1.33
C VAL A 214 26.21 -17.78 2.23
N THR A 215 25.77 -16.63 1.73
CA THR A 215 25.83 -15.36 2.47
C THR A 215 24.76 -15.37 3.57
N PRO A 216 25.11 -15.11 4.84
CA PRO A 216 24.11 -14.98 5.90
C PRO A 216 23.11 -13.85 5.60
N LEU A 217 21.83 -14.08 5.90
CA LEU A 217 20.83 -13.02 5.81
C LEU A 217 21.09 -11.99 6.93
N PRO A 218 21.21 -10.69 6.60
CA PRO A 218 21.35 -9.66 7.61
C PRO A 218 20.02 -9.45 8.35
N GLN A 219 20.07 -8.89 9.56
CA GLN A 219 18.85 -8.51 10.29
C GLN A 219 18.20 -7.25 9.70
N TRP A 220 19.01 -6.36 9.15
CA TRP A 220 18.62 -5.05 8.66
C TRP A 220 19.02 -4.86 7.19
N GLN A 221 18.33 -3.94 6.53
CA GLN A 221 18.59 -3.55 5.15
C GLN A 221 18.34 -2.05 4.94
N PHE A 222 18.99 -1.50 3.93
CA PHE A 222 18.66 -0.21 3.36
C PHE A 222 17.44 -0.32 2.42
N GLY A 223 16.60 0.71 2.44
CA GLY A 223 15.56 0.95 1.43
C GLY A 223 15.23 2.43 1.30
N PHE A 224 14.50 2.80 0.25
CA PHE A 224 14.09 4.17 -0.02
C PHE A 224 12.58 4.33 0.09
N GLY A 225 12.17 5.44 0.70
CA GLY A 225 10.77 5.79 0.79
C GLY A 225 10.50 6.91 1.78
N VAL A 226 9.30 6.92 2.37
CA VAL A 226 8.82 7.98 3.25
C VAL A 226 8.63 7.44 4.67
N PRO A 227 9.20 8.09 5.71
CA PRO A 227 8.88 7.81 7.10
C PRO A 227 7.76 8.70 7.62
N ARG A 228 7.09 8.25 8.68
CA ARG A 228 6.32 9.14 9.57
C ARG A 228 7.26 10.05 10.36
N ASN A 229 6.82 11.26 10.65
CA ASN A 229 7.54 12.23 11.46
C ASN A 229 7.55 11.78 12.94
N PRO A 230 8.72 11.62 13.59
CA PRO A 230 8.77 11.18 14.99
C PRO A 230 8.03 12.08 15.99
N ALA A 231 7.94 13.39 15.72
CA ALA A 231 7.31 14.35 16.62
C ALA A 231 5.78 14.42 16.48
N THR A 232 5.25 14.19 15.28
CA THR A 232 3.81 14.35 14.99
C THR A 232 3.10 13.06 14.60
N GLY A 233 3.82 12.06 14.10
CA GLY A 233 3.27 10.83 13.51
C GLY A 233 2.79 10.99 12.06
N GLU A 234 2.76 12.22 11.53
CA GLU A 234 2.32 12.51 10.16
C GLU A 234 3.35 11.99 9.14
N PRO A 235 2.93 11.36 8.03
CA PRO A 235 3.84 11.00 6.95
C PRO A 235 4.61 12.21 6.41
N ARG A 236 5.92 12.06 6.16
CA ARG A 236 6.78 13.11 5.59
C ARG A 236 6.67 13.18 4.06
N PHE A 237 5.44 13.27 3.55
CA PHE A 237 5.19 13.39 2.11
C PHE A 237 5.76 14.68 1.52
N GLY A 238 6.00 14.67 0.21
CA GLY A 238 6.47 15.83 -0.53
C GLY A 238 7.04 15.48 -1.90
N GLU A 239 7.71 16.45 -2.52
CA GLU A 239 8.48 16.23 -3.75
C GLU A 239 9.53 15.13 -3.52
N PRO A 240 9.68 14.13 -4.42
CA PRO A 240 10.58 13.00 -4.21
C PRO A 240 12.00 13.38 -3.77
N LEU A 241 12.59 14.44 -4.35
CA LEU A 241 13.93 14.95 -3.96
C LEU A 241 14.08 15.33 -2.48
N LYS A 242 12.97 15.51 -1.75
CA LYS A 242 12.93 15.91 -0.34
C LYS A 242 12.29 14.85 0.55
N SER A 243 11.27 14.16 0.07
CA SER A 243 10.49 13.20 0.87
C SER A 243 11.07 11.80 0.84
N GLU A 244 11.70 11.39 -0.27
CA GLU A 244 12.35 10.10 -0.40
C GLU A 244 13.70 10.12 0.32
N VAL A 245 13.82 9.29 1.35
CA VAL A 245 15.03 9.18 2.16
C VAL A 245 15.48 7.73 2.26
N GLU A 246 16.77 7.54 2.49
CA GLU A 246 17.34 6.23 2.80
C GLU A 246 16.98 5.83 4.24
N LEU A 247 16.25 4.73 4.36
CA LEU A 247 15.73 4.15 5.59
C LEU A 247 16.44 2.84 5.89
N ILE A 248 16.54 2.49 7.18
CA ILE A 248 17.00 1.18 7.62
C ILE A 248 15.83 0.42 8.24
N VAL A 249 15.45 -0.67 7.58
CA VAL A 249 14.27 -1.49 7.91
C VAL A 249 14.68 -2.95 8.12
N PRO A 250 13.90 -3.77 8.84
CA PRO A 250 14.25 -5.18 9.04
C PRO A 250 14.19 -5.98 7.73
N VAL A 251 15.00 -7.04 7.66
CA VAL A 251 14.81 -8.11 6.66
C VAL A 251 13.90 -9.17 7.27
N GLU A 252 12.75 -9.36 6.65
CA GLU A 252 11.76 -10.31 7.14
C GLU A 252 11.91 -11.68 6.49
N PRO A 253 11.60 -12.77 7.23
CA PRO A 253 11.55 -14.11 6.65
C PRO A 253 10.27 -14.31 5.82
N PRO A 254 10.33 -15.08 4.71
CA PRO A 254 9.15 -15.33 3.88
C PRO A 254 8.16 -16.27 4.54
N GLN A 255 6.87 -15.97 4.41
CA GLN A 255 5.76 -16.86 4.76
C GLN A 255 5.64 -18.03 3.77
N PRO A 256 4.78 -19.05 4.03
CA PRO A 256 4.77 -20.29 3.25
C PRO A 256 4.68 -20.14 1.72
N ASN A 257 3.88 -19.19 1.22
CA ASN A 257 3.67 -18.94 -0.21
C ASN A 257 4.56 -17.81 -0.77
N GLU A 258 5.55 -17.36 0.00
CA GLU A 258 6.40 -16.22 -0.33
C GLU A 258 7.84 -16.63 -0.62
N ALA A 259 8.58 -15.69 -1.19
CA ALA A 259 10.01 -15.73 -1.40
C ALA A 259 10.63 -14.44 -0.85
N LEU A 260 11.82 -14.55 -0.27
CA LEU A 260 12.69 -13.40 -0.01
C LEU A 260 13.67 -13.31 -1.16
N VAL A 261 13.75 -12.15 -1.80
CA VAL A 261 14.67 -11.90 -2.91
C VAL A 261 15.66 -10.80 -2.56
N TYR A 262 16.90 -10.91 -3.04
CA TYR A 262 17.93 -9.86 -2.99
C TYR A 262 17.86 -9.05 -4.29
N VAL A 263 17.45 -7.80 -4.19
CA VAL A 263 17.17 -6.93 -5.35
C VAL A 263 18.48 -6.43 -5.94
N LEU A 264 18.68 -6.66 -7.24
CA LEU A 264 19.84 -6.18 -7.98
C LEU A 264 19.56 -4.83 -8.64
N ALA A 265 18.35 -4.66 -9.17
CA ALA A 265 17.83 -3.39 -9.66
C ALA A 265 16.31 -3.36 -9.53
N SER A 266 15.75 -2.18 -9.28
CA SER A 266 14.32 -1.95 -9.13
C SER A 266 13.80 -1.00 -10.21
N GLU A 267 12.59 -1.23 -10.69
CA GLU A 267 11.93 -0.34 -11.65
C GLU A 267 11.58 1.02 -11.01
N VAL A 268 11.78 2.10 -11.76
CA VAL A 268 11.36 3.46 -11.36
C VAL A 268 10.07 3.81 -12.10
N ASN A 269 8.96 3.77 -11.38
CA ASN A 269 7.61 3.90 -11.93
C ASN A 269 6.88 5.13 -11.37
N PHE A 270 5.84 5.57 -12.08
CA PHE A 270 5.10 6.78 -11.68
C PHE A 270 4.28 6.59 -10.40
N ASN A 271 3.89 5.36 -10.09
CA ASN A 271 3.18 5.03 -8.85
C ASN A 271 4.07 5.24 -7.61
N ASP A 272 5.39 5.09 -7.73
CA ASP A 272 6.32 5.44 -6.66
C ASP A 272 6.17 6.92 -6.28
N ILE A 273 6.08 7.81 -7.27
CA ILE A 273 5.89 9.26 -7.05
C ILE A 273 4.56 9.54 -6.34
N TRP A 274 3.47 8.86 -6.71
CA TRP A 274 2.17 9.02 -6.05
C TRP A 274 2.23 8.61 -4.57
N ALA A 275 2.90 7.50 -4.25
CA ALA A 275 3.12 7.09 -2.86
C ALA A 275 4.03 8.06 -2.10
N LEU A 276 5.14 8.52 -2.69
CA LEU A 276 6.08 9.46 -2.06
C LEU A 276 5.44 10.84 -1.79
N THR A 277 4.51 11.25 -2.64
CA THR A 277 3.79 12.52 -2.50
C THR A 277 2.52 12.42 -1.67
N GLY A 278 1.99 11.20 -1.46
CA GLY A 278 0.70 10.96 -0.82
C GLY A 278 -0.49 11.48 -1.63
N ILE A 279 -0.31 11.70 -2.94
CA ILE A 279 -1.35 12.25 -3.82
C ILE A 279 -1.87 11.17 -4.76
N PRO A 280 -3.20 10.99 -4.88
CA PRO A 280 -4.26 11.63 -4.09
C PRO A 280 -4.57 10.91 -2.77
N VAL A 281 -3.93 9.77 -2.52
CA VAL A 281 -4.18 8.92 -1.36
C VAL A 281 -2.86 8.63 -0.65
N SER A 282 -2.91 8.63 0.68
CA SER A 282 -1.78 8.25 1.53
C SER A 282 -1.57 6.71 1.47
N PRO A 283 -0.38 6.20 1.09
CA PRO A 283 -0.12 4.75 1.14
C PRO A 283 -0.20 4.17 2.55
N PHE A 284 0.05 5.02 3.57
CA PHE A 284 -0.06 4.64 4.97
C PHE A 284 -1.50 4.33 5.43
N ASP A 285 -2.52 4.66 4.62
CA ASP A 285 -3.91 4.33 4.95
C ASP A 285 -4.20 2.84 4.70
N ASN A 286 -3.31 2.14 3.98
CA ASN A 286 -3.43 0.72 3.65
C ASN A 286 -2.70 -0.21 4.64
N HIS A 287 -1.92 0.34 5.57
CA HIS A 287 -1.13 -0.46 6.52
C HIS A 287 -0.77 0.29 7.81
N GLU A 288 -0.40 -0.45 8.83
CA GLU A 288 -0.11 0.08 10.16
C GLU A 288 1.38 0.37 10.41
N GLU A 289 2.25 0.34 9.40
CA GLU A 289 3.69 0.66 9.54
C GLU A 289 4.01 2.17 9.70
N ASP A 290 5.20 2.45 10.21
CA ASP A 290 5.72 3.83 10.37
C ASP A 290 6.63 4.29 9.23
N VAL A 291 6.88 3.40 8.27
CA VAL A 291 7.63 3.68 7.05
C VAL A 291 6.90 3.06 5.86
N GLN A 292 6.97 3.74 4.72
CA GLN A 292 6.58 3.22 3.41
C GLN A 292 7.84 3.07 2.57
N ILE A 293 8.08 1.87 2.02
CA ILE A 293 9.14 1.63 1.03
C ILE A 293 8.47 1.43 -0.34
N THR A 294 8.88 2.22 -1.33
CA THR A 294 8.32 2.17 -2.70
C THR A 294 9.10 1.21 -3.60
N GLY A 295 8.75 1.18 -4.89
CA GLY A 295 9.37 0.31 -5.89
C GLY A 295 8.45 -0.82 -6.31
N SER A 296 8.09 -0.81 -7.59
CA SER A 296 7.15 -1.76 -8.18
C SER A 296 7.78 -2.55 -9.32
N GLY A 297 8.55 -3.58 -8.97
CA GLY A 297 9.21 -4.47 -9.94
C GLY A 297 10.73 -4.32 -9.95
N GLY A 298 11.40 -5.16 -10.74
CA GLY A 298 12.87 -5.21 -10.77
C GLY A 298 13.42 -6.57 -11.16
N VAL A 299 14.72 -6.74 -10.96
CA VAL A 299 15.44 -8.01 -11.11
C VAL A 299 16.14 -8.35 -9.80
N ALA A 300 16.06 -9.61 -9.41
CA ALA A 300 16.52 -10.06 -8.10
C ALA A 300 17.05 -11.50 -8.13
N LEU A 301 17.79 -11.86 -7.08
CA LEU A 301 18.18 -13.25 -6.79
C LEU A 301 17.27 -13.81 -5.70
N VAL A 302 16.77 -15.03 -5.85
CA VAL A 302 16.01 -15.70 -4.79
C VAL A 302 16.93 -16.03 -3.62
N ALA A 303 16.72 -15.39 -2.47
CA ALA A 303 17.52 -15.53 -1.25
C ALA A 303 16.97 -16.62 -0.32
N ALA A 304 15.64 -16.68 -0.15
CA ALA A 304 14.95 -17.72 0.61
C ALA A 304 13.55 -17.99 0.06
N LEU A 305 13.00 -19.15 0.40
CA LEU A 305 11.66 -19.58 -0.03
C LEU A 305 10.85 -20.11 1.16
N GLY A 306 9.57 -19.77 1.20
CA GLY A 306 8.57 -20.37 2.09
C GLY A 306 8.35 -21.85 1.81
N SER A 307 7.68 -22.56 2.73
CA SER A 307 7.50 -24.02 2.63
C SER A 307 6.74 -24.44 1.37
N GLU A 308 5.67 -23.74 1.02
CA GLU A 308 4.85 -24.07 -0.15
C GLU A 308 5.52 -23.62 -1.45
N ALA A 309 6.22 -22.47 -1.45
CA ALA A 309 7.04 -22.05 -2.59
C ALA A 309 8.16 -23.07 -2.89
N LYS A 310 8.81 -23.62 -1.85
CA LYS A 310 9.77 -24.74 -1.99
C LYS A 310 9.10 -26.00 -2.53
N ARG A 311 7.92 -26.33 -2.02
CA ARG A 311 7.16 -27.54 -2.41
C ARG A 311 6.67 -27.48 -3.85
N GLU A 312 6.29 -26.31 -4.35
CA GLU A 312 5.93 -26.06 -5.74
C GLU A 312 7.06 -26.47 -6.70
N GLY A 313 8.32 -26.22 -6.30
CA GLY A 313 9.52 -26.67 -7.02
C GLY A 313 9.87 -25.88 -8.29
N ARG A 314 9.06 -24.87 -8.64
CA ARG A 314 9.31 -23.96 -9.78
C ARG A 314 10.47 -23.01 -9.54
N LEU A 315 10.60 -22.50 -8.31
CA LEU A 315 11.64 -21.56 -7.88
C LEU A 315 12.70 -22.27 -7.03
N LYS A 316 13.94 -21.78 -7.08
CA LYS A 316 15.06 -22.24 -6.26
C LYS A 316 15.85 -21.06 -5.71
N VAL A 317 16.41 -21.24 -4.52
CA VAL A 317 17.40 -20.31 -3.97
C VAL A 317 18.57 -20.21 -4.96
N GLY A 318 18.92 -18.99 -5.36
CA GLY A 318 19.92 -18.72 -6.40
C GLY A 318 19.36 -18.37 -7.77
N ASP A 319 18.07 -18.59 -8.03
CA ASP A 319 17.47 -18.21 -9.32
C ASP A 319 17.51 -16.69 -9.52
N LEU A 320 17.88 -16.27 -10.73
CA LEU A 320 17.80 -14.89 -11.19
C LEU A 320 16.42 -14.65 -11.83
N VAL A 321 15.66 -13.72 -11.26
CA VAL A 321 14.23 -13.54 -11.55
C VAL A 321 13.87 -12.08 -11.79
N ALA A 322 12.90 -11.86 -12.67
CA ALA A 322 12.16 -10.60 -12.74
C ALA A 322 11.03 -10.60 -11.71
N VAL A 323 10.73 -9.42 -11.17
CA VAL A 323 9.68 -9.20 -10.17
C VAL A 323 8.49 -8.49 -10.83
N TYR A 324 7.36 -9.18 -10.86
CA TYR A 324 6.04 -8.60 -11.12
C TYR A 324 5.48 -8.01 -9.83
N SER A 325 4.89 -6.81 -9.88
CA SER A 325 4.45 -6.09 -8.68
C SER A 325 3.06 -6.48 -8.17
N GLY A 326 2.25 -7.21 -8.95
CA GLY A 326 0.89 -7.52 -8.55
C GLY A 326 0.82 -8.63 -7.49
N GLN A 327 0.08 -8.37 -6.42
CA GLN A 327 -0.28 -9.32 -5.38
C GLN A 327 -1.79 -9.57 -5.40
N THR A 328 -2.19 -10.77 -4.99
CA THR A 328 -3.61 -11.19 -4.96
C THR A 328 -3.86 -12.15 -3.79
N ASP A 329 -5.12 -12.38 -3.44
CA ASP A 329 -5.49 -13.55 -2.63
C ASP A 329 -5.36 -14.83 -3.47
N LEU A 330 -4.16 -15.43 -3.41
CA LEU A 330 -3.77 -16.61 -4.18
C LEU A 330 -4.67 -17.84 -3.97
N LEU A 331 -5.32 -17.92 -2.80
CA LEU A 331 -6.11 -19.09 -2.39
C LEU A 331 -7.60 -18.94 -2.70
N SER A 332 -8.02 -17.78 -3.20
CA SER A 332 -9.39 -17.57 -3.63
C SER A 332 -9.73 -18.44 -4.84
N PRO A 333 -10.87 -19.15 -4.84
CA PRO A 333 -11.35 -19.84 -6.03
C PRO A 333 -11.57 -18.93 -7.24
N LEU A 334 -11.76 -17.62 -7.01
CA LEU A 334 -11.98 -16.63 -8.07
C LEU A 334 -10.71 -16.29 -8.84
N ALA A 335 -9.52 -16.61 -8.31
CA ALA A 335 -8.24 -16.36 -8.98
C ALA A 335 -8.15 -17.11 -10.33
N GLY A 336 -8.88 -18.22 -10.49
CA GLY A 336 -8.98 -18.95 -11.76
C GLY A 336 -9.69 -18.18 -12.88
N ARG A 337 -10.36 -17.05 -12.59
CA ARG A 337 -10.92 -16.14 -13.60
C ARG A 337 -9.92 -15.09 -14.02
N ASP A 338 -9.51 -14.25 -13.07
CA ASP A 338 -8.45 -13.25 -13.24
C ASP A 338 -7.96 -12.85 -11.83
N PRO A 339 -6.69 -13.08 -11.49
CA PRO A 339 -6.09 -12.64 -10.23
C PRO A 339 -6.28 -11.14 -9.92
N MET A 340 -6.39 -10.30 -10.96
CA MET A 340 -6.59 -8.86 -10.79
C MET A 340 -7.93 -8.49 -10.14
N PHE A 341 -8.90 -9.42 -10.07
CA PHE A 341 -10.21 -9.17 -9.48
C PHE A 341 -10.38 -9.73 -8.07
N VAL A 342 -9.29 -10.19 -7.44
CA VAL A 342 -9.34 -10.86 -6.14
C VAL A 342 -8.33 -10.25 -5.19
N GLY A 343 -8.76 -9.26 -4.41
CA GLY A 343 -7.91 -8.60 -3.41
C GLY A 343 -6.57 -8.14 -4.00
N PHE A 344 -6.61 -7.61 -5.23
CA PHE A 344 -5.40 -7.25 -5.95
C PHE A 344 -4.78 -5.96 -5.40
N SER A 345 -3.47 -5.93 -5.27
CA SER A 345 -2.71 -4.74 -4.90
C SER A 345 -1.37 -4.69 -5.64
N ILE A 346 -0.86 -3.48 -5.88
CA ILE A 346 0.45 -3.22 -6.47
C ILE A 346 1.46 -3.03 -5.35
N GLN A 347 2.41 -3.96 -5.26
CA GLN A 347 3.47 -3.92 -4.27
C GLN A 347 4.33 -2.67 -4.39
N GLY A 348 4.63 -2.03 -3.25
CA GLY A 348 5.39 -0.78 -3.16
C GLY A 348 4.55 0.49 -3.31
N TYR A 349 3.33 0.38 -3.88
CA TYR A 349 2.39 1.49 -3.97
C TYR A 349 1.21 1.33 -3.00
N GLU A 350 0.59 0.16 -2.97
CA GLU A 350 -0.58 -0.17 -2.13
C GLU A 350 -0.22 -1.07 -0.94
N THR A 351 1.07 -1.39 -0.79
CA THR A 351 1.60 -2.26 0.28
C THR A 351 2.73 -1.56 1.02
N ARG A 352 2.97 -1.98 2.26
CA ARG A 352 3.99 -1.41 3.17
C ARG A 352 5.43 -1.37 2.64
N THR A 353 5.80 -2.32 1.80
CA THR A 353 7.16 -2.48 1.28
C THR A 353 7.17 -2.73 -0.23
N GLY A 354 8.27 -2.32 -0.88
CA GLY A 354 8.49 -2.39 -2.32
C GLY A 354 9.96 -2.65 -2.68
N SER A 355 10.25 -2.71 -3.98
CA SER A 355 11.54 -3.13 -4.51
C SER A 355 12.67 -2.10 -4.39
N HIS A 356 12.42 -0.87 -3.95
CA HIS A 356 13.49 0.09 -3.63
C HIS A 356 14.16 -0.25 -2.27
N ALA A 357 14.58 -1.50 -2.09
CA ALA A 357 15.26 -2.02 -0.91
C ALA A 357 16.22 -3.14 -1.31
N GLN A 358 17.18 -3.46 -0.44
CA GLN A 358 18.14 -4.54 -0.72
C GLN A 358 17.48 -5.93 -0.78
N PHE A 359 16.45 -6.15 0.03
CA PHE A 359 15.68 -7.37 0.10
C PHE A 359 14.18 -7.09 0.07
N LEU A 360 13.44 -7.97 -0.63
CA LEU A 360 11.99 -7.85 -0.79
C LEU A 360 11.32 -9.19 -0.55
N ILE A 361 10.21 -9.19 0.21
CA ILE A 361 9.28 -10.30 0.28
C ILE A 361 8.33 -10.24 -0.90
N THR A 362 8.18 -11.32 -1.65
CA THR A 362 7.27 -11.43 -2.79
C THR A 362 6.42 -12.69 -2.68
N GLN A 363 5.18 -12.67 -3.14
CA GLN A 363 4.43 -13.91 -3.41
C GLN A 363 5.16 -14.74 -4.48
N SER A 364 5.14 -16.08 -4.38
CA SER A 364 5.80 -16.96 -5.37
C SER A 364 5.47 -16.60 -6.84
N PRO A 365 4.21 -16.31 -7.22
CA PRO A 365 3.86 -15.99 -8.60
C PRO A 365 4.35 -14.63 -9.11
N GLN A 366 4.89 -13.76 -8.25
CA GLN A 366 5.52 -12.51 -8.68
C GLN A 366 6.86 -12.74 -9.39
N LEU A 367 7.47 -13.92 -9.24
CA LEU A 367 8.82 -14.19 -9.71
C LEU A 367 8.81 -14.95 -11.03
N HIS A 368 9.42 -14.33 -12.06
CA HIS A 368 9.44 -14.84 -13.43
C HIS A 368 10.88 -15.09 -13.94
N PRO A 369 11.08 -16.08 -14.81
CA PRO A 369 12.36 -16.26 -15.49
C PRO A 369 12.64 -15.07 -16.42
N LEU A 370 13.92 -14.75 -16.58
CA LEU A 370 14.37 -13.71 -17.50
C LEU A 370 14.54 -14.26 -18.93
N PRO A 371 14.18 -13.48 -19.97
CA PRO A 371 14.67 -13.75 -21.32
C PRO A 371 16.20 -13.71 -21.37
N ALA A 372 16.82 -14.74 -21.94
CA ALA A 372 18.27 -14.99 -21.82
C ALA A 372 19.17 -13.91 -22.47
N ASP A 373 18.65 -13.17 -23.44
CA ASP A 373 19.42 -12.20 -24.23
C ASP A 373 19.34 -10.76 -23.67
N LEU A 374 18.68 -10.55 -22.52
CA LEU A 374 18.61 -9.25 -21.88
C LEU A 374 19.81 -9.01 -20.95
N THR A 375 20.28 -7.77 -20.91
CA THR A 375 21.16 -7.34 -19.82
C THR A 375 20.38 -7.28 -18.50
N LEU A 376 21.07 -7.26 -17.35
CA LEU A 376 20.40 -7.17 -16.05
C LEU A 376 19.58 -5.89 -15.91
N GLU A 377 20.09 -4.78 -16.43
CA GLU A 377 19.41 -3.49 -16.41
C GLU A 377 18.12 -3.56 -17.23
N GLN A 378 18.15 -4.20 -18.39
CA GLN A 378 16.95 -4.41 -19.20
C GLN A 378 15.98 -5.35 -18.49
N ALA A 379 16.46 -6.44 -17.91
CA ALA A 379 15.63 -7.42 -17.20
C ALA A 379 14.81 -6.82 -16.05
N GLY A 380 15.35 -5.81 -15.37
CA GLY A 380 14.70 -5.15 -14.24
C GLY A 380 13.99 -3.83 -14.56
N SER A 381 13.65 -3.53 -15.83
CA SER A 381 13.16 -2.19 -16.21
C SER A 381 11.79 -2.13 -16.90
N TYR A 382 11.08 -3.26 -17.09
CA TYR A 382 9.93 -3.27 -18.02
C TYR A 382 8.65 -3.92 -17.51
N ILE A 383 8.65 -4.73 -16.45
CA ILE A 383 7.53 -5.63 -16.17
C ILE A 383 6.25 -4.82 -15.90
N LEU A 384 6.31 -3.75 -15.10
CA LEU A 384 5.12 -2.97 -14.80
C LEU A 384 4.61 -2.25 -16.04
N ASN A 385 5.48 -1.47 -16.69
CA ASN A 385 5.09 -0.63 -17.82
C ASN A 385 4.66 -1.48 -19.03
N LEU A 386 5.50 -2.42 -19.47
CA LEU A 386 5.19 -3.28 -20.61
C LEU A 386 4.06 -4.26 -20.29
N GLY A 387 4.00 -4.82 -19.08
CA GLY A 387 2.91 -5.71 -18.66
C GLY A 387 1.55 -5.01 -18.71
N THR A 388 1.47 -3.77 -18.22
CA THR A 388 0.27 -2.93 -18.32
C THR A 388 -0.13 -2.69 -19.78
N ILE A 389 0.84 -2.39 -20.64
CA ILE A 389 0.59 -2.19 -22.08
C ILE A 389 0.15 -3.46 -22.78
N VAL A 390 0.75 -4.61 -22.46
CA VAL A 390 0.35 -5.90 -23.03
C VAL A 390 -1.11 -6.20 -22.70
N ARG A 391 -1.53 -5.99 -21.44
CA ARG A 391 -2.95 -6.12 -21.06
C ARG A 391 -3.81 -5.09 -21.80
N ALA A 392 -3.42 -3.82 -21.83
CA ALA A 392 -4.19 -2.77 -22.48
C ALA A 392 -4.41 -3.02 -23.97
N LEU A 393 -3.36 -3.39 -24.71
CA LEU A 393 -3.43 -3.60 -26.16
C LEU A 393 -4.09 -4.93 -26.54
N PHE A 394 -3.69 -6.03 -25.91
CA PHE A 394 -4.04 -7.37 -26.38
C PHE A 394 -5.21 -8.01 -25.62
N THR A 395 -5.45 -7.62 -24.37
CA THR A 395 -6.58 -8.13 -23.58
C THR A 395 -7.77 -7.18 -23.63
N THR A 396 -7.54 -5.88 -23.38
CA THR A 396 -8.60 -4.87 -23.28
C THR A 396 -9.03 -4.37 -24.66
N LEU A 397 -8.11 -3.80 -25.44
CA LEU A 397 -8.43 -3.24 -26.77
C LEU A 397 -8.56 -4.31 -27.85
N LYS A 398 -7.87 -5.45 -27.69
CA LYS A 398 -7.80 -6.54 -28.67
C LYS A 398 -7.45 -6.00 -30.07
N ILE A 399 -6.35 -5.26 -30.14
CA ILE A 399 -5.91 -4.56 -31.34
C ILE A 399 -5.75 -5.50 -32.55
N ALA A 400 -6.06 -4.98 -33.74
CA ALA A 400 -5.90 -5.69 -35.01
C ALA A 400 -4.90 -4.97 -35.94
N PRO A 401 -4.08 -5.71 -36.72
CA PRO A 401 -3.19 -5.12 -37.73
C PRO A 401 -3.92 -4.26 -38.76
N GLY A 402 -3.24 -3.26 -39.34
CA GLY A 402 -3.78 -2.36 -40.38
C GLY A 402 -4.68 -1.23 -39.88
N LYS A 403 -4.93 -1.19 -38.57
CA LYS A 403 -5.72 -0.17 -37.87
C LYS A 403 -4.86 1.02 -37.43
N ALA A 404 -5.48 2.17 -37.22
CA ALA A 404 -4.83 3.38 -36.71
C ALA A 404 -4.94 3.46 -35.19
N LEU A 405 -3.87 3.87 -34.51
CA LEU A 405 -3.86 3.99 -33.04
C LEU A 405 -3.22 5.31 -32.60
N PHE A 406 -3.85 5.99 -31.64
CA PHE A 406 -3.29 7.17 -30.97
C PHE A 406 -2.74 6.80 -29.58
N VAL A 407 -1.55 7.28 -29.24
CA VAL A 407 -0.92 7.06 -27.92
C VAL A 407 -0.55 8.38 -27.26
N GLU A 408 -0.99 8.61 -26.04
CA GLU A 408 -0.49 9.72 -25.23
C GLU A 408 0.92 9.47 -24.69
N GLY A 409 1.74 10.53 -24.57
CA GLY A 409 3.06 10.43 -23.94
C GLY A 409 4.01 9.46 -24.64
N ALA A 410 3.89 9.34 -25.96
CA ALA A 410 4.48 8.26 -26.76
C ALA A 410 6.02 8.18 -26.78
N ALA A 411 6.70 9.14 -26.14
CA ALA A 411 8.15 9.23 -26.09
C ALA A 411 8.77 8.65 -24.80
N THR A 412 7.96 8.28 -23.80
CA THR A 412 8.46 7.82 -22.49
C THR A 412 7.57 6.74 -21.89
N GLY A 413 8.11 5.90 -21.00
CA GLY A 413 7.35 4.98 -20.15
C GLY A 413 6.33 4.13 -20.90
N THR A 414 5.13 4.01 -20.33
CA THR A 414 4.03 3.23 -20.92
C THR A 414 3.62 3.71 -22.32
N GLY A 415 3.65 5.02 -22.59
CA GLY A 415 3.34 5.55 -23.93
C GLY A 415 4.34 5.08 -24.99
N LEU A 416 5.64 5.05 -24.66
CA LEU A 416 6.65 4.51 -25.57
C LEU A 416 6.48 3.00 -25.77
N GLU A 417 6.20 2.24 -24.70
CA GLU A 417 5.95 0.80 -24.82
C GLU A 417 4.69 0.50 -25.63
N ALA A 418 3.63 1.29 -25.50
CA ALA A 418 2.42 1.19 -26.31
C ALA A 418 2.72 1.45 -27.78
N LEU A 419 3.47 2.51 -28.09
CA LEU A 419 3.88 2.82 -29.47
C LEU A 419 4.70 1.67 -30.07
N LYS A 420 5.75 1.24 -29.37
CA LYS A 420 6.64 0.16 -29.81
C LYS A 420 5.87 -1.14 -30.05
N SER A 421 4.97 -1.49 -29.14
CA SER A 421 4.20 -2.74 -29.19
C SER A 421 3.15 -2.71 -30.29
N ALA A 422 2.38 -1.63 -30.42
CA ALA A 422 1.36 -1.47 -31.44
C ALA A 422 1.96 -1.40 -32.86
N THR A 423 3.09 -0.69 -33.05
CA THR A 423 3.79 -0.66 -34.34
C THR A 423 4.27 -2.07 -34.73
N ARG A 424 4.84 -2.84 -33.78
CA ARG A 424 5.24 -4.24 -34.01
C ARG A 424 4.06 -5.17 -34.32
N ALA A 425 2.87 -4.85 -33.80
CA ALA A 425 1.62 -5.55 -34.12
C ALA A 425 1.00 -5.11 -35.47
N GLY A 426 1.65 -4.22 -36.22
CA GLY A 426 1.24 -3.82 -37.57
C GLY A 426 0.20 -2.70 -37.61
N LEU A 427 0.10 -1.88 -36.56
CA LEU A 427 -0.77 -0.69 -36.55
C LEU A 427 -0.04 0.55 -37.05
N ALA A 428 -0.81 1.51 -37.60
CA ALA A 428 -0.34 2.85 -37.90
C ALA A 428 -0.46 3.73 -36.65
N VAL A 429 0.66 3.96 -35.95
CA VAL A 429 0.66 4.64 -34.64
C VAL A 429 1.03 6.11 -34.78
N THR A 430 0.18 7.00 -34.26
CA THR A 430 0.45 8.43 -34.10
C THR A 430 0.61 8.77 -32.62
N GLY A 431 1.70 9.42 -32.25
CA GLY A 431 2.04 9.69 -30.85
C GLY A 431 1.77 11.14 -30.40
N GLY A 432 1.13 11.31 -29.27
CA GLY A 432 1.09 12.59 -28.54
C GLY A 432 2.39 12.84 -27.79
N VAL A 433 3.03 13.99 -28.05
CA VAL A 433 4.32 14.39 -27.46
C VAL A 433 4.27 15.86 -27.01
N SER A 434 5.38 16.37 -26.49
CA SER A 434 5.46 17.72 -25.88
C SER A 434 6.74 18.48 -26.22
N SER A 435 7.38 18.13 -27.34
CA SER A 435 8.55 18.84 -27.87
C SER A 435 8.91 18.28 -29.25
N ALA A 436 9.52 19.12 -30.10
CA ALA A 436 10.06 18.70 -31.39
C ALA A 436 11.10 17.56 -31.30
N GLY A 437 11.94 17.54 -30.25
CA GLY A 437 12.89 16.45 -30.02
C GLY A 437 12.19 15.10 -29.81
N ARG A 438 11.07 15.09 -29.07
CA ARG A 438 10.23 13.91 -28.88
C ARG A 438 9.51 13.49 -30.17
N VAL A 439 9.11 14.43 -31.02
CA VAL A 439 8.57 14.13 -32.37
C VAL A 439 9.61 13.33 -33.18
N ALA A 440 10.84 13.84 -33.27
CA ALA A 440 11.92 13.17 -33.98
C ALA A 440 12.23 11.79 -33.38
N PHE A 441 12.24 11.68 -32.05
CA PHE A 441 12.49 10.43 -31.36
C PHE A 441 11.46 9.35 -31.69
N ILE A 442 10.16 9.63 -31.57
CA ILE A 442 9.12 8.60 -31.82
C ILE A 442 9.07 8.16 -33.28
N ALA A 443 9.48 9.02 -34.22
CA ALA A 443 9.65 8.63 -35.62
C ALA A 443 10.69 7.50 -35.77
N THR A 444 11.80 7.54 -35.02
CA THR A 444 12.81 6.45 -35.00
C THR A 444 12.27 5.14 -34.42
N GLN A 445 11.16 5.21 -33.67
CA GLN A 445 10.50 4.05 -33.06
C GLN A 445 9.37 3.48 -33.96
N GLY A 446 9.15 4.08 -35.13
CA GLY A 446 8.18 3.63 -36.13
C GLY A 446 6.79 4.28 -36.01
N ALA A 447 6.69 5.48 -35.41
CA ALA A 447 5.48 6.29 -35.49
C ALA A 447 5.23 6.75 -36.94
N VAL A 448 3.98 6.71 -37.40
CA VAL A 448 3.60 7.32 -38.69
C VAL A 448 3.36 8.83 -38.57
N GLY A 449 3.20 9.32 -37.35
CA GLY A 449 2.82 10.69 -37.05
C GLY A 449 3.08 11.08 -35.60
N ALA A 450 3.03 12.39 -35.34
CA ALA A 450 3.14 12.97 -34.01
C ALA A 450 2.23 14.21 -33.87
N LEU A 451 1.65 14.37 -32.69
CA LEU A 451 0.95 15.58 -32.26
C LEU A 451 1.69 16.18 -31.08
N ASP A 452 2.37 17.31 -31.29
CA ASP A 452 3.01 18.05 -30.21
C ASP A 452 2.00 18.99 -29.52
N ARG A 453 1.57 18.58 -28.34
CA ARG A 453 0.56 19.32 -27.55
C ARG A 453 1.04 20.70 -27.08
N THR A 454 2.32 21.02 -27.22
CA THR A 454 2.89 22.31 -26.82
C THR A 454 2.94 23.33 -27.95
N GLU A 455 2.69 22.92 -29.20
CA GLU A 455 2.57 23.83 -30.32
C GLU A 455 1.49 24.88 -30.06
N HIS A 456 1.76 26.14 -30.42
CA HIS A 456 0.85 27.26 -30.19
C HIS A 456 -0.58 26.99 -30.71
N ARG A 457 -0.69 26.31 -31.87
CA ARG A 457 -1.98 25.94 -32.48
C ARG A 457 -2.77 24.87 -31.71
N PHE A 458 -2.14 24.09 -30.83
CA PHE A 458 -2.80 22.99 -30.10
C PHE A 458 -2.81 23.16 -28.58
N LYS A 459 -1.86 23.91 -28.01
CA LYS A 459 -1.68 24.02 -26.55
C LYS A 459 -2.94 24.39 -25.79
N HIS A 460 -3.75 25.29 -26.34
CA HIS A 460 -4.99 25.77 -25.72
C HIS A 460 -6.17 24.80 -25.88
N LEU A 461 -6.02 23.72 -26.65
CA LEU A 461 -7.10 22.75 -26.91
C LEU A 461 -7.22 21.67 -25.83
N TYR A 462 -6.16 21.44 -25.04
CA TYR A 462 -6.09 20.39 -24.02
C TYR A 462 -6.66 20.88 -22.69
N THR A 463 -7.99 20.89 -22.61
CA THR A 463 -8.76 21.26 -21.42
C THR A 463 -9.89 20.25 -21.20
N PRO A 464 -10.49 20.20 -20.00
CA PRO A 464 -11.79 19.56 -19.82
C PRO A 464 -12.84 20.17 -20.76
N VAL A 465 -13.91 19.42 -21.01
CA VAL A 465 -15.09 19.93 -21.72
C VAL A 465 -15.85 20.85 -20.76
N PRO A 466 -16.09 22.12 -21.12
CA PRO A 466 -16.88 23.04 -20.29
C PRO A 466 -18.36 22.63 -20.32
N GLU A 467 -19.07 22.81 -19.20
CA GLU A 467 -20.50 22.47 -19.09
C GLU A 467 -21.39 23.40 -19.92
N ASP A 468 -21.00 24.66 -20.07
CA ASP A 468 -21.76 25.74 -20.70
C ASP A 468 -21.55 25.82 -22.23
N ASP A 469 -20.40 25.39 -22.75
CA ASP A 469 -20.13 25.36 -24.20
C ASP A 469 -19.41 24.08 -24.70
N PRO A 470 -20.02 22.89 -24.58
CA PRO A 470 -19.44 21.65 -25.10
C PRO A 470 -19.22 21.69 -26.63
N ALA A 471 -20.12 22.35 -27.37
CA ALA A 471 -20.10 22.40 -28.83
C ALA A 471 -18.98 23.30 -29.38
N GLY A 472 -18.75 24.47 -28.76
CA GLY A 472 -17.62 25.32 -29.08
C GLY A 472 -16.30 24.65 -28.75
N TRP A 473 -16.22 23.95 -27.61
CA TRP A 473 -15.04 23.14 -27.28
C TRP A 473 -14.76 22.03 -28.31
N GLU A 474 -15.80 21.34 -28.78
CA GLU A 474 -15.66 20.31 -29.82
C GLU A 474 -15.15 20.92 -31.13
N THR A 475 -15.76 22.02 -31.57
CA THR A 475 -15.41 22.75 -32.80
C THR A 475 -13.95 23.25 -32.75
N ALA A 476 -13.51 23.76 -31.61
CA ALA A 476 -12.12 24.21 -31.43
C ALA A 476 -11.10 23.07 -31.64
N GLY A 477 -11.49 21.81 -31.44
CA GLY A 477 -10.64 20.64 -31.63
C GLY A 477 -10.43 20.23 -33.10
N LEU A 478 -11.19 20.78 -34.06
CA LEU A 478 -11.12 20.36 -35.47
C LEU A 478 -9.70 20.44 -36.08
N PRO A 479 -8.88 21.47 -35.84
CA PRO A 479 -7.51 21.51 -36.35
C PRO A 479 -6.64 20.34 -35.87
N LEU A 480 -6.87 19.84 -34.66
CA LEU A 480 -6.15 18.67 -34.12
C LEU A 480 -6.55 17.39 -34.86
N LEU A 481 -7.85 17.22 -35.13
CA LEU A 481 -8.39 16.09 -35.88
C LEU A 481 -7.93 16.11 -37.34
N GLU A 482 -7.89 17.28 -37.98
CA GLU A 482 -7.38 17.46 -39.34
C GLU A 482 -5.90 17.12 -39.44
N GLU A 483 -5.09 17.56 -38.47
CA GLU A 483 -3.67 17.20 -38.41
C GLU A 483 -3.49 15.69 -38.24
N TYR A 484 -4.27 15.04 -37.37
CA TYR A 484 -4.25 13.58 -37.23
C TYR A 484 -4.61 12.90 -38.55
N ARG A 485 -5.70 13.30 -39.22
CA ARG A 485 -6.13 12.73 -40.50
C ARG A 485 -5.06 12.89 -41.58
N ARG A 486 -4.42 14.06 -41.65
CA ARG A 486 -3.33 14.34 -42.60
C ARG A 486 -2.18 13.34 -42.46
N GLN A 487 -1.87 12.94 -41.23
CA GLN A 487 -0.83 11.96 -40.91
C GLN A 487 -1.28 10.50 -41.08
N ASN A 488 -2.59 10.24 -41.17
CA ASN A 488 -3.17 8.88 -41.15
C ASN A 488 -4.05 8.57 -42.38
N SER A 489 -3.71 9.13 -43.55
CA SER A 489 -4.42 8.89 -44.82
C SER A 489 -5.92 9.20 -44.75
N GLY A 490 -6.28 10.29 -44.07
CA GLY A 490 -7.67 10.74 -43.92
C GLY A 490 -8.45 10.07 -42.77
N ARG A 491 -7.88 9.06 -42.10
CA ARG A 491 -8.54 8.31 -41.03
C ARG A 491 -8.32 8.94 -39.66
N LEU A 492 -9.29 8.73 -38.77
CA LEU A 492 -9.16 8.95 -37.32
C LEU A 492 -8.70 7.65 -36.63
N ALA A 493 -8.49 7.69 -35.32
CA ALA A 493 -7.93 6.57 -34.56
C ALA A 493 -8.96 5.45 -34.36
N ASP A 494 -8.70 4.23 -34.84
CA ASP A 494 -9.53 3.06 -34.49
C ASP A 494 -9.34 2.69 -33.00
N TYR A 495 -8.15 2.96 -32.46
CA TYR A 495 -7.82 2.71 -31.06
C TYR A 495 -7.14 3.93 -30.42
N ALA A 496 -7.32 4.13 -29.13
CA ALA A 496 -6.56 5.12 -28.37
C ALA A 496 -6.08 4.56 -27.02
N VAL A 497 -4.89 4.97 -26.60
CA VAL A 497 -4.31 4.66 -25.29
C VAL A 497 -4.06 5.97 -24.54
N SER A 498 -4.70 6.11 -23.37
CA SER A 498 -4.67 7.33 -22.56
C SER A 498 -4.16 7.08 -21.13
N HIS A 499 -3.47 8.05 -20.55
CA HIS A 499 -2.99 8.02 -19.16
C HIS A 499 -2.75 9.40 -18.55
N ALA A 500 -2.75 10.46 -19.37
CA ALA A 500 -2.50 11.81 -18.92
C ALA A 500 -3.68 12.42 -18.14
N GLY A 501 -4.92 11.95 -18.35
CA GLY A 501 -6.07 12.28 -17.49
C GLY A 501 -6.94 13.44 -17.97
N GLU A 502 -7.60 14.10 -17.01
CA GLU A 502 -8.63 15.14 -17.17
C GLU A 502 -8.45 16.13 -18.33
N THR A 503 -7.23 16.61 -18.59
CA THR A 503 -6.98 17.63 -19.62
C THR A 503 -6.69 17.05 -21.01
N ALA A 504 -6.29 15.78 -21.09
CA ALA A 504 -5.85 15.13 -22.32
C ALA A 504 -6.87 14.12 -22.85
N PHE A 505 -7.45 13.33 -21.95
CA PHE A 505 -8.47 12.33 -22.25
C PHE A 505 -9.60 12.85 -23.15
N PRO A 506 -10.16 14.07 -22.95
CA PRO A 506 -11.24 14.57 -23.81
C PRO A 506 -10.83 14.62 -25.29
N ARG A 507 -9.61 15.08 -25.60
CA ARG A 507 -9.10 15.17 -26.97
C ARG A 507 -8.70 13.80 -27.53
N SER A 508 -8.17 12.91 -26.69
CA SER A 508 -7.90 11.52 -27.06
C SER A 508 -9.18 10.78 -27.45
N PHE A 509 -10.27 11.01 -26.72
CA PHE A 509 -11.60 10.48 -27.08
C PHE A 509 -12.14 11.13 -28.37
N GLN A 510 -11.97 12.44 -28.53
CA GLN A 510 -12.39 13.15 -29.75
C GLN A 510 -11.68 12.63 -31.01
N LEU A 511 -10.43 12.16 -30.89
CA LEU A 511 -9.64 11.58 -31.99
C LEU A 511 -10.13 10.21 -32.46
N LEU A 512 -11.04 9.54 -31.74
CA LEU A 512 -11.55 8.23 -32.16
C LEU A 512 -12.34 8.31 -33.48
N ALA A 513 -12.11 7.34 -34.36
CA ALA A 513 -12.96 7.05 -35.49
C ALA A 513 -14.33 6.52 -35.04
N GLU A 514 -15.28 6.45 -35.97
CA GLU A 514 -16.54 5.74 -35.72
C GLU A 514 -16.28 4.28 -35.38
N GLY A 515 -16.88 3.79 -34.28
CA GLY A 515 -16.63 2.44 -33.76
C GLY A 515 -15.26 2.26 -33.09
N GLY A 516 -14.48 3.32 -32.91
CA GLY A 516 -13.18 3.27 -32.24
C GLY A 516 -13.29 2.96 -30.75
N THR A 517 -12.24 2.37 -30.18
CA THR A 517 -12.18 1.99 -28.75
C THR A 517 -11.00 2.66 -28.07
N LEU A 518 -11.21 3.25 -26.89
CA LEU A 518 -10.15 3.84 -26.07
C LEU A 518 -9.99 3.05 -24.78
N ALA A 519 -8.74 2.81 -24.37
CA ALA A 519 -8.39 2.28 -23.06
C ALA A 519 -7.51 3.29 -22.32
N PHE A 520 -7.67 3.38 -21.00
CA PHE A 520 -6.83 4.20 -20.15
C PHE A 520 -6.47 3.46 -18.86
N TYR A 521 -5.34 3.82 -18.27
CA TYR A 521 -4.79 3.19 -17.06
C TYR A 521 -4.16 4.21 -16.10
N GLY A 522 -4.40 5.50 -16.32
CA GLY A 522 -3.90 6.59 -15.50
C GLY A 522 -4.66 7.88 -15.78
N ALA A 523 -4.56 8.82 -14.86
CA ALA A 523 -5.23 10.12 -14.98
C ALA A 523 -4.41 11.24 -14.29
N SER A 524 -3.16 11.40 -14.75
CA SER A 524 -2.14 12.23 -14.08
C SER A 524 -2.53 13.70 -13.87
N SER A 525 -3.31 14.30 -14.77
CA SER A 525 -3.73 15.70 -14.70
C SER A 525 -5.00 15.93 -13.89
N GLY A 526 -5.62 14.86 -13.36
CA GLY A 526 -6.88 14.92 -12.63
C GLY A 526 -7.86 13.83 -13.05
N TYR A 527 -8.79 13.50 -12.14
CA TYR A 527 -9.70 12.36 -12.26
C TYR A 527 -11.09 12.74 -12.78
N HIS A 528 -11.36 14.03 -13.01
CA HIS A 528 -12.62 14.50 -13.57
C HIS A 528 -12.61 14.37 -15.10
N LEU A 529 -12.87 13.15 -15.60
CA LEU A 529 -12.87 12.89 -17.03
C LEU A 529 -14.16 13.41 -17.69
N THR A 530 -13.98 14.22 -18.73
CA THR A 530 -15.08 14.77 -19.54
C THR A 530 -14.88 14.41 -21.02
N PHE A 531 -15.97 14.32 -21.78
CA PHE A 531 -15.91 14.09 -23.23
C PHE A 531 -17.21 14.54 -23.88
N VAL A 532 -17.14 14.94 -25.16
CA VAL A 532 -18.33 15.18 -25.99
C VAL A 532 -18.74 13.86 -26.63
N GLY A 533 -20.02 13.49 -26.51
CA GLY A 533 -20.54 12.23 -27.03
C GLY A 533 -20.36 12.11 -28.54
N LYS A 534 -19.85 10.97 -29.00
CA LYS A 534 -19.76 10.68 -30.45
C LYS A 534 -21.17 10.59 -31.04
N PRO A 535 -21.39 11.09 -32.27
CA PRO A 535 -22.67 10.94 -32.94
C PRO A 535 -22.96 9.46 -33.22
N GLY A 536 -24.25 9.10 -33.20
CA GLY A 536 -24.72 7.76 -33.52
C GLY A 536 -25.79 7.27 -32.54
N SER A 537 -26.62 6.34 -32.99
CA SER A 537 -27.57 5.62 -32.16
C SER A 537 -27.60 4.14 -32.57
N ALA A 538 -27.95 3.28 -31.64
CA ALA A 538 -28.08 1.84 -31.87
C ALA A 538 -29.26 1.28 -31.08
N PRO A 539 -29.90 0.20 -31.56
CA PRO A 539 -30.93 -0.50 -30.79
C PRO A 539 -30.39 -0.95 -29.42
N PRO A 540 -31.19 -0.85 -28.33
CA PRO A 540 -30.78 -1.30 -27.00
C PRO A 540 -30.29 -2.76 -26.99
N GLU A 541 -30.92 -3.64 -27.75
CA GLU A 541 -30.57 -5.05 -27.86
C GLU A 541 -29.17 -5.24 -28.43
N ALA A 542 -28.79 -4.44 -29.44
CA ALA A 542 -27.45 -4.47 -30.01
C ALA A 542 -26.39 -4.00 -29.00
N MET A 543 -26.73 -3.01 -28.16
CA MET A 543 -25.82 -2.53 -27.10
C MET A 543 -25.66 -3.55 -25.97
N LEU A 544 -26.74 -4.23 -25.57
CA LEU A 544 -26.68 -5.33 -24.59
C LEU A 544 -25.85 -6.52 -25.11
N GLN A 545 -25.99 -6.86 -26.40
CA GLN A 545 -25.16 -7.88 -27.04
C GLN A 545 -23.68 -7.47 -27.07
N ARG A 546 -23.36 -6.21 -27.39
CA ARG A 546 -21.98 -5.69 -27.35
C ARG A 546 -21.39 -5.70 -25.93
N ALA A 547 -22.20 -5.41 -24.92
CA ALA A 547 -21.82 -5.50 -23.52
C ALA A 547 -21.61 -6.95 -23.02
N GLY A 548 -22.00 -7.95 -23.82
CA GLY A 548 -21.92 -9.36 -23.45
C GLY A 548 -22.92 -9.75 -22.36
N ALA A 549 -24.04 -9.03 -22.24
CA ALA A 549 -25.05 -9.27 -21.21
C ALA A 549 -25.65 -10.68 -21.32
N ARG A 550 -25.83 -11.36 -20.18
CA ARG A 550 -26.38 -12.71 -20.10
C ARG A 550 -27.66 -12.77 -19.27
N ALA A 551 -28.48 -13.77 -19.56
CA ALA A 551 -29.68 -14.04 -18.76
C ALA A 551 -29.29 -14.32 -17.29
N GLY A 552 -29.99 -13.65 -16.36
CA GLY A 552 -29.73 -13.75 -14.92
C GLY A 552 -28.75 -12.71 -14.37
N GLU A 553 -28.14 -11.86 -15.20
CA GLU A 553 -27.35 -10.72 -14.74
C GLU A 553 -28.26 -9.57 -14.30
N ALA A 554 -27.87 -8.86 -13.24
CA ALA A 554 -28.61 -7.69 -12.74
C ALA A 554 -28.37 -6.48 -13.65
N VAL A 555 -29.43 -5.72 -13.94
CA VAL A 555 -29.39 -4.53 -14.81
C VAL A 555 -30.05 -3.35 -14.10
N LEU A 556 -29.41 -2.18 -14.19
CA LEU A 556 -29.99 -0.90 -13.79
C LEU A 556 -30.37 -0.10 -15.05
N LEU A 557 -31.60 0.41 -15.09
CA LEU A 557 -32.12 1.25 -16.17
C LEU A 557 -32.66 2.56 -15.60
N TYR A 558 -32.20 3.69 -16.15
CA TYR A 558 -32.79 5.00 -15.87
C TYR A 558 -33.97 5.23 -16.80
N TYR A 559 -35.12 5.61 -16.25
CA TYR A 559 -36.35 5.90 -16.99
C TYR A 559 -36.78 7.35 -16.73
N GLY A 560 -37.21 8.05 -17.78
CA GLY A 560 -37.57 9.47 -17.71
C GLY A 560 -36.41 10.41 -17.29
N PRO A 561 -35.18 10.27 -17.81
CA PRO A 561 -34.02 11.03 -17.29
C PRO A 561 -34.14 12.55 -17.43
N ASN A 562 -34.98 13.05 -18.34
CA ASN A 562 -35.10 14.46 -18.68
C ASN A 562 -36.52 15.02 -18.50
N SER A 563 -37.44 14.25 -17.93
CA SER A 563 -38.84 14.65 -17.78
C SER A 563 -39.48 13.95 -16.59
N THR A 564 -40.30 14.70 -15.84
CA THR A 564 -41.15 14.15 -14.79
C THR A 564 -42.55 13.82 -15.29
N GLU A 565 -42.85 13.96 -16.58
CA GLU A 565 -44.20 13.74 -17.14
C GLU A 565 -44.72 12.31 -16.98
N LEU A 566 -43.84 11.38 -16.62
CA LEU A 566 -44.14 9.96 -16.40
C LEU A 566 -44.06 9.55 -14.92
N LEU A 567 -43.77 10.51 -14.02
CA LEU A 567 -43.86 10.39 -12.55
C LEU A 567 -45.16 11.04 -12.08
#